data_AF-A0A848NR66-F1
#
_entry.id   AF-A0A848NR66-F1
#
_cell.length_a   1.000
_cell.length_b   1.000
_cell.length_c   1.000
_cell.angle_alpha   90.00
_cell.angle_beta   90.00
_cell.angle_gamma   90.00
#
_symmetry.space_group_name_H-M   'P 1'
#
loop_
_entity.id
_entity.type
_entity.pdbx_description
1 polymer ?
#
loop_
_entity_poly.entity_id
_entity_poly.type
_entity_poly.pdbx_seq_one_letter_code
_entity_poly.pdbx_strand_id
1 'polypeptide(L)' 'RTQISVLGVIAAGPDGAAVFSVDGGPPLAWRVGDEVAPGIVLKAVGADAVTVEQGGRASRIAAPAAPAPEGGIARAAP' A
#
# COMPACT_ATOMS: atom_id res chain seq x y z
N ARG A 1 -4.38 -6.48 -18.22
CA ARG A 1 -4.37 -5.35 -17.25
C ARG A 1 -4.26 -5.98 -15.89
N THR A 2 -3.17 -5.72 -15.17
CA THR A 2 -2.98 -6.28 -13.83
C THR A 2 -4.00 -5.68 -12.86
N GLN A 3 -4.68 -6.52 -12.09
CA GLN A 3 -5.56 -6.11 -11.02
C GLN A 3 -4.80 -6.14 -9.70
N ILE A 4 -4.85 -5.04 -8.96
CA ILE A 4 -4.26 -4.93 -7.63
C ILE A 4 -5.37 -4.62 -6.65
N SER A 5 -5.50 -5.47 -5.62
CA SER A 5 -6.48 -5.33 -4.55
C SER A 5 -5.75 -5.09 -3.25
N VAL A 6 -5.86 -3.90 -2.68
CA VAL A 6 -5.17 -3.52 -1.45
C VAL A 6 -5.95 -3.97 -0.23
N LEU A 7 -5.31 -4.71 0.66
CA LEU A 7 -5.92 -5.18 1.91
C LEU A 7 -5.55 -4.28 3.09
N GLY A 8 -4.36 -3.68 3.08
CA GLY A 8 -3.97 -2.75 4.13
C GLY A 8 -2.56 -2.20 3.96
N VAL A 9 -2.28 -1.17 4.76
CA VAL A 9 -0.95 -0.55 4.88
C VAL A 9 -0.30 -1.06 6.17
N ILE A 10 0.95 -1.49 6.08
CA ILE A 10 1.76 -1.88 7.24
C ILE A 10 2.47 -0.63 7.79
N ALA A 11 3.13 0.10 6.91
CA ALA A 11 3.85 1.33 7.24
C ALA A 11 3.84 2.28 6.04
N ALA A 12 3.50 3.54 6.28
CA ALA A 12 3.60 4.59 5.27
C ALA A 12 5.00 5.23 5.30
N GLY A 13 5.46 5.73 4.15
CA GLY A 13 6.74 6.42 4.02
C GLY A 13 7.68 5.79 2.99
N PRO A 14 8.95 6.27 2.92
CA PRO A 14 9.92 5.88 1.90
C PRO A 14 10.32 4.40 1.97
N ASP A 15 10.39 3.83 3.17
CA ASP A 15 10.66 2.40 3.40
C ASP A 15 9.38 1.60 3.70
N GLY A 16 8.25 2.16 3.29
CA GLY A 16 6.91 1.67 3.59
C GLY A 16 6.60 0.30 3.00
N ALA A 17 5.57 -0.33 3.54
CA ALA A 17 5.10 -1.63 3.10
C ALA A 17 3.58 -1.73 3.18
N ALA A 18 2.99 -2.51 2.27
CA ALA A 18 1.56 -2.75 2.20
C ALA A 18 1.28 -4.22 1.88
N VAL A 19 0.09 -4.69 2.27
CA VAL A 19 -0.41 -6.02 1.93
C VAL A 19 -1.43 -5.88 0.82
N PHE A 20 -1.19 -6.56 -0.30
CA PHE A 20 -2.14 -6.60 -1.42
C PHE A 20 -1.99 -7.87 -2.25
N SER A 21 -3.08 -8.21 -2.94
CA SER A 21 -3.14 -9.28 -3.93
C SER A 21 -2.93 -8.72 -5.33
N VAL A 22 -2.27 -9.52 -6.18
CA VAL A 22 -2.07 -9.25 -7.61
C VAL A 22 -2.81 -10.33 -8.39
N ASP A 23 -3.65 -9.91 -9.35
CA ASP A 23 -4.42 -10.77 -10.26
C ASP A 23 -5.23 -11.89 -9.55
N GLY A 24 -5.76 -11.58 -8.35
CA GLY A 24 -6.54 -12.52 -7.54
C GLY A 24 -5.71 -13.59 -6.82
N GLY A 25 -4.37 -13.52 -6.90
CA GLY A 25 -3.45 -14.38 -6.16
C GLY A 25 -3.46 -14.13 -4.65
N PRO A 26 -2.70 -14.94 -3.88
CA PRO A 26 -2.62 -14.79 -2.43
C PRO A 26 -2.13 -13.38 -2.04
N PRO A 27 -2.68 -12.78 -0.97
CA PRO A 27 -2.16 -11.52 -0.44
C PRO A 27 -0.72 -11.67 0.05
N LEU A 28 0.16 -10.78 -0.40
CA LEU A 28 1.56 -10.73 0.03
C LEU A 28 1.90 -9.32 0.53
N ALA A 29 2.94 -9.24 1.37
CA ALA A 29 3.53 -7.98 1.79
C ALA A 29 4.56 -7.52 0.76
N TRP A 30 4.43 -6.28 0.31
CA TRP A 30 5.32 -5.65 -0.65
C TRP A 30 5.88 -4.36 -0.07
N ARG A 31 7.16 -4.10 -0.34
CA ARG A 31 7.89 -2.92 0.08
C ARG A 31 8.04 -1.94 -1.08
N VAL A 32 8.21 -0.66 -0.76
CA VAL A 32 8.60 0.33 -1.77
C VAL A 32 9.88 -0.15 -2.48
N GLY A 33 9.82 -0.14 -3.82
CA GLY A 33 10.88 -0.65 -4.69
C GLY A 33 10.62 -2.05 -5.25
N ASP A 34 9.71 -2.83 -4.65
CA ASP A 34 9.42 -4.19 -5.14
C ASP A 34 8.71 -4.16 -6.50
N GLU A 35 9.09 -5.10 -7.36
CA GLU A 35 8.36 -5.42 -8.58
C GLU A 35 7.24 -6.43 -8.24
N VAL A 36 6.00 -5.95 -8.27
CA VAL A 36 4.82 -6.69 -7.77
C VAL A 36 4.19 -7.55 -8.86
N ALA A 37 4.46 -7.21 -10.11
CA ALA A 37 4.11 -7.92 -11.34
C ALA A 37 5.07 -7.45 -12.43
N PRO A 38 5.22 -8.18 -13.55
CA PRO A 38 6.13 -7.78 -14.62
C PRO A 38 5.95 -6.34 -15.08
N GLY A 39 6.99 -5.51 -14.88
CA GLY A 39 7.04 -4.10 -15.22
C GLY A 39 6.18 -3.18 -14.33
N ILE A 40 5.68 -3.68 -13.19
CA ILE A 40 4.90 -2.89 -12.22
C ILE A 40 5.66 -2.82 -10.90
N VAL A 41 6.06 -1.61 -10.52
CA VAL A 41 6.86 -1.37 -9.31
C VAL A 41 6.03 -0.61 -8.27
N LEU A 42 6.10 -1.03 -7.01
CA LEU A 42 5.55 -0.26 -5.89
C LEU A 42 6.44 0.97 -5.61
N LYS A 43 5.95 2.16 -5.93
CA LYS A 43 6.72 3.42 -5.81
C LYS A 43 6.60 4.10 -4.47
N ALA A 44 5.43 4.00 -3.85
CA ALA A 44 5.17 4.67 -2.57
C ALA A 44 4.04 3.98 -1.82
N VAL A 45 4.13 4.03 -0.49
CA VAL A 45 3.07 3.63 0.43
C VAL A 45 2.69 4.85 1.26
N GLY A 46 1.47 5.35 1.08
CA GLY A 46 0.85 6.38 1.90
C GLY A 46 -0.06 5.77 2.96
N ALA A 47 -0.59 6.60 3.86
CA ALA A 47 -1.47 6.15 4.93
C ALA A 47 -2.82 5.60 4.41
N ASP A 48 -3.28 6.08 3.25
CA ASP A 48 -4.60 5.80 2.68
C ASP A 48 -4.52 5.15 1.29
N ALA A 49 -3.32 4.94 0.74
CA ALA A 49 -3.15 4.47 -0.63
C ALA A 49 -1.74 3.94 -0.89
N VAL A 50 -1.63 3.07 -1.89
CA VAL A 50 -0.35 2.69 -2.51
C VAL A 50 -0.25 3.30 -3.90
N THR A 51 0.96 3.61 -4.35
CA THR A 51 1.23 4.05 -5.72
C THR A 51 2.11 3.03 -6.41
N VAL A 52 1.60 2.48 -7.51
CA VAL A 52 2.39 1.62 -8.41
C VAL A 52 2.73 2.37 -9.68
N GLU A 53 3.82 2.01 -10.33
CA GLU A 53 4.23 2.56 -11.63
C GLU A 53 4.36 1.44 -12.65
N GLN A 54 3.81 1.65 -13.84
CA GLN A 54 3.97 0.76 -14.98
C GLN A 54 4.37 1.58 -16.20
N GLY A 55 5.55 1.29 -16.77
CA GLY A 55 6.04 1.99 -17.95
C GLY A 55 6.09 3.52 -17.81
N GLY A 56 6.51 4.02 -16.65
CA GLY A 56 6.55 5.46 -16.35
C GLY A 56 5.20 6.10 -15.97
N ARG A 57 4.11 5.34 -15.97
CA ARG A 57 2.79 5.82 -15.55
C ARG A 57 2.48 5.39 -14.12
N ALA A 58 2.34 6.37 -13.22
CA ALA A 58 1.91 6.12 -11.85
C ALA A 58 0.39 5.92 -11.75
N SER A 59 -0.03 4.96 -10.92
CA SER A 59 -1.42 4.69 -10.55
C SER A 59 -1.54 4.60 -9.04
N ARG A 60 -2.42 5.42 -8.46
CA ARG A 60 -2.75 5.40 -7.04
C ARG A 60 -3.94 4.47 -6.80
N ILE A 61 -3.81 3.58 -5.82
CA ILE A 61 -4.84 2.62 -5.44
C ILE A 61 -5.16 2.84 -3.97
N ALA A 62 -6.42 3.11 -3.67
CA ALA A 62 -6.87 3.34 -2.30
C ALA A 62 -6.64 2.10 -1.44
N ALA A 63 -6.11 2.31 -0.23
CA ALA A 63 -6.05 1.31 0.81
C ALA A 63 -7.31 1.43 1.68
N PRO A 64 -7.80 0.32 2.23
CA PRO A 64 -8.84 0.37 3.26
C PRO A 64 -8.39 1.22 4.44
N ALA A 65 -9.29 2.01 5.00
CA ALA A 65 -9.02 2.71 6.25
C ALA A 65 -8.78 1.68 7.36
N ALA A 66 -7.66 1.82 8.07
CA ALA A 66 -7.47 1.07 9.31
C ALA A 66 -8.55 1.50 10.31
N PRO A 67 -9.20 0.57 11.03
CA PRO A 67 -10.14 0.94 12.08
C PRO A 67 -9.43 1.80 13.11
N ALA A 68 -10.09 2.89 13.54
CA ALA A 68 -9.57 3.71 14.61
C ALA A 68 -9.41 2.85 15.87
N PRO A 69 -8.29 2.93 16.59
CA PRO A 69 -8.14 2.18 17.83
C PRO A 69 -9.17 2.67 18.85
N GLU A 70 -10.06 1.78 19.29
CA GLU A 70 -11.01 2.04 20.36
C GLU A 70 -10.23 2.18 21.69
N GLY A 71 -9.80 3.40 22.01
CA GLY A 71 -9.16 3.71 23.31
C GLY A 71 -7.63 3.59 23.36
N GLY A 72 -6.93 3.82 22.24
CA GLY A 72 -5.46 3.85 22.21
C GLY A 72 -4.84 5.10 22.84
N ILE A 73 -3.51 5.08 23.02
CA ILE A 73 -2.74 6.25 23.47
C ILE A 73 -2.85 7.41 22.46
N ALA A 74 -3.53 8.48 22.85
CA ALA A 74 -3.61 9.72 22.07
C ALA A 74 -2.58 10.73 22.58
N ARG A 75 -1.93 11.47 21.67
CA ARG A 75 -1.05 12.57 22.04
C ARG A 75 -1.90 13.68 22.67
N ALA A 76 -1.61 14.07 23.91
CA ALA A 76 -2.25 15.23 24.53
C ALA A 76 -1.94 16.49 23.72
N ALA A 77 -2.96 17.27 23.39
CA ALA A 77 -2.79 18.61 22.83
C ALA A 77 -2.11 19.51 23.88
N PRO A 78 -1.27 20.48 23.46
CA PRO A 78 -0.60 21.41 24.38
C PRO A 78 -1.56 22.35 25.09
#